data_AF-A0AAX4H4Q5-F1
#
_entry.id   AF-A0AAX4H4Q5-F1
#
_cell.length_a   1.000
_cell.length_b   1.000
_cell.length_c   1.000
_cell.angle_alpha   90.00
_cell.angle_beta   90.00
_cell.angle_gamma   90.00
#
_symmetry.space_group_name_H-M   'P 1'
#
loop_
_entity.id
_entity.type
_entity.pdbx_description
1 polymer ?
#
loop_
_entity_poly.entity_id
_entity_poly.type
_entity_poly.pdbx_seq_one_letter_code
_entity_poly.pdbx_strand_id
1 'polypeptide(L)'
;MYPYRNQIQPRRRKRQLFNKDIENLLYAMGDGPVSLESTVACLEDCLVDYLTDLAHEALRYAKSQGRSRVKIDDLPFALRHDPMKLGRMNYMRDQLIKIEKAKKMYDTNNVNEKELFADDDDEGDDEDGEERAKKTAKKPKKKKPKKGIVSFDDSGSE
;
A
#
# COMPACT_ATOMS: atom_id res chain seq x y z
N MET A 1 -35.65 32.09 -25.36
CA MET A 1 -34.80 31.28 -26.25
C MET A 1 -33.49 31.04 -25.51
N TYR A 2 -33.25 29.85 -24.96
CA TYR A 2 -32.05 29.58 -24.16
C TYR A 2 -30.86 29.30 -25.09
N PRO A 3 -29.69 29.94 -24.90
CA PRO A 3 -28.51 29.60 -25.66
C PRO A 3 -27.95 28.25 -25.18
N TYR A 4 -27.92 27.26 -26.08
CA TYR A 4 -27.14 26.04 -25.90
C TYR A 4 -25.66 26.40 -25.81
N ARG A 5 -25.10 26.30 -24.61
CA ARG A 5 -23.66 26.44 -24.39
C ARG A 5 -22.98 25.12 -24.77
N ASN A 6 -22.65 24.94 -26.04
CA ASN A 6 -21.73 23.90 -26.50
C ASN A 6 -20.32 24.21 -25.97
N GLN A 7 -20.04 23.82 -24.72
CA GLN A 7 -18.67 23.69 -24.25
C GLN A 7 -18.12 22.36 -24.77
N ILE A 8 -17.60 22.36 -26.00
CA ILE A 8 -16.61 21.35 -26.38
C ILE A 8 -15.40 21.66 -25.50
N GLN A 9 -15.32 20.98 -24.36
CA GLN A 9 -14.13 21.03 -23.50
C GLN A 9 -12.94 20.76 -24.41
N PRO A 10 -11.93 21.66 -24.48
CA PRO A 10 -10.73 21.36 -25.26
C PRO A 10 -10.18 20.05 -24.70
N ARG A 11 -10.13 18.99 -25.54
CA ARG A 11 -9.48 17.73 -25.14
C ARG A 11 -8.09 18.14 -24.70
N ARG A 12 -7.84 18.10 -23.39
CA ARG A 12 -6.52 18.35 -22.82
C ARG A 12 -5.56 17.49 -23.65
N ARG A 13 -4.52 18.10 -24.21
CA ARG A 13 -3.47 17.36 -24.94
C ARG A 13 -3.13 16.15 -24.07
N LYS A 14 -3.29 14.94 -24.62
CA LYS A 14 -2.91 13.71 -23.91
C LYS A 14 -1.45 13.91 -23.51
N ARG A 15 -1.20 14.03 -22.20
CA ARG A 15 0.17 14.04 -21.70
C ARG A 15 0.68 12.64 -21.98
N GLN A 16 1.68 12.53 -22.84
CA GLN A 16 2.43 11.29 -23.05
C GLN A 16 3.21 11.03 -21.75
N LEU A 17 2.57 10.36 -20.80
CA LEU A 17 3.09 10.08 -19.48
C LEU A 17 3.99 8.84 -19.50
N PHE A 18 3.64 7.85 -20.33
CA PHE A 18 4.24 6.52 -20.28
C PHE A 18 5.10 6.16 -21.49
N ASN A 19 5.28 7.05 -22.48
CA ASN A 19 6.00 6.73 -23.72
C ASN A 19 7.38 6.08 -23.48
N LYS A 20 8.22 6.67 -22.65
CA LYS A 20 9.56 6.14 -22.34
C LYS A 20 9.51 4.78 -21.65
N ASP A 21 8.57 4.60 -20.74
CA ASP A 21 8.42 3.35 -20.00
C ASP A 21 7.89 2.24 -20.90
N ILE A 22 7.00 2.58 -21.84
CA ILE A 22 6.46 1.66 -22.86
C ILE A 22 7.58 1.26 -23.85
N GLU A 23 8.39 2.19 -24.33
CA GLU A 23 9.54 1.88 -25.19
C GLU A 23 10.54 0.95 -24.49
N ASN A 24 10.88 1.24 -23.23
CA ASN A 24 11.76 0.37 -22.43
C ASN A 24 11.14 -1.02 -22.20
N LEU A 25 9.82 -1.08 -21.98
CA LEU A 25 9.11 -2.34 -21.81
C LEU A 25 9.12 -3.15 -23.10
N LEU A 26 8.85 -2.53 -24.25
CA LEU A 26 8.89 -3.18 -25.56
C LEU A 26 10.28 -3.75 -25.85
N TYR A 27 11.34 -2.98 -25.58
CA TYR A 27 12.71 -3.47 -25.70
C TYR A 27 12.99 -4.66 -24.77
N ALA A 28 12.54 -4.61 -23.52
CA ALA A 28 12.69 -5.72 -22.57
C ALA A 28 11.88 -6.97 -22.98
N MET A 29 10.81 -6.80 -23.76
CA MET A 29 10.03 -7.88 -24.36
C MET A 29 10.64 -8.41 -25.67
N GLY A 30 11.76 -7.83 -26.14
CA GLY A 30 12.48 -8.25 -27.34
C GLY A 30 12.13 -7.48 -28.61
N ASP A 31 11.43 -6.35 -28.51
CA ASP A 31 11.23 -5.43 -29.65
C ASP A 31 12.53 -4.70 -30.01
N GLY A 32 12.54 -4.03 -31.17
CA GLY A 32 13.66 -3.21 -31.61
C GLY A 32 13.98 -2.04 -30.66
N PRO A 33 15.18 -1.46 -30.74
CA PRO A 33 15.59 -0.34 -29.89
C PRO A 33 14.83 0.97 -30.17
N VAL A 34 14.11 1.05 -31.29
CA VAL A 34 13.29 2.20 -31.67
C VAL A 34 11.91 1.67 -32.06
N SER A 35 10.93 1.92 -31.20
CA SER A 35 9.54 1.55 -31.45
C SER A 35 8.83 2.61 -32.30
N LEU A 36 7.77 2.18 -32.99
CA LEU A 36 6.93 3.08 -33.79
C LEU A 36 6.07 3.96 -32.86
N GLU A 37 6.08 5.27 -33.06
CA GLU A 37 5.30 6.24 -32.26
C GLU A 37 3.81 5.89 -32.21
N SER A 38 3.24 5.40 -33.33
CA SER A 38 1.84 4.98 -33.39
C SER A 38 1.54 3.77 -32.49
N THR A 39 2.49 2.84 -32.38
CA THR A 39 2.37 1.68 -31.47
C THR A 39 2.43 2.14 -30.02
N VAL A 40 3.40 2.99 -29.68
CA VAL A 40 3.57 3.51 -28.32
C VAL A 40 2.33 4.29 -27.88
N ALA A 41 1.80 5.17 -28.74
CA ALA A 41 0.59 5.94 -28.46
C ALA A 41 -0.66 5.04 -28.29
N CYS A 42 -0.79 4.00 -29.11
CA CYS A 42 -1.89 3.03 -28.98
C CYS A 42 -1.81 2.26 -27.67
N LEU A 43 -0.61 1.79 -27.29
CA LEU A 43 -0.38 1.08 -26.02
C LEU A 43 -0.61 1.99 -24.81
N GLU A 44 -0.23 3.26 -24.90
CA GLU A 44 -0.51 4.23 -23.84
C GLU A 44 -2.03 4.41 -23.64
N ASP A 45 -2.79 4.51 -24.73
CA ASP A 45 -4.25 4.63 -24.66
C ASP A 45 -4.88 3.39 -24.00
N CYS A 46 -4.50 2.18 -24.44
CA CYS A 46 -4.96 0.93 -23.84
C CYS A 46 -4.58 0.81 -22.35
N LEU A 47 -3.38 1.25 -21.97
CA LEU A 47 -2.90 1.22 -20.59
C LEU A 47 -3.70 2.17 -19.70
N VAL A 48 -3.94 3.39 -20.16
CA VAL A 48 -4.71 4.39 -19.41
C VAL A 48 -6.16 3.92 -19.21
N ASP A 49 -6.77 3.34 -20.24
CA ASP A 49 -8.12 2.80 -20.14
C ASP A 49 -8.17 1.66 -19.12
N TYR A 50 -7.24 0.70 -19.19
CA TYR A 50 -7.13 -0.40 -18.23
C TYR A 50 -6.95 0.09 -16.78
N LEU A 51 -6.04 1.04 -16.54
CA LEU A 51 -5.79 1.57 -15.19
C LEU A 51 -6.99 2.34 -14.65
N THR A 52 -7.71 3.05 -15.53
CA THR A 52 -8.92 3.79 -15.15
C THR A 52 -10.03 2.83 -14.72
N ASP A 53 -10.25 1.75 -15.47
CA ASP A 53 -11.24 0.74 -15.13
C ASP A 53 -10.89 0.00 -13.82
N LEU A 54 -9.62 -0.38 -13.66
CA LEU A 54 -9.12 -1.00 -12.43
C LEU A 54 -9.32 -0.09 -11.21
N ALA A 55 -9.03 1.21 -11.35
CA ALA A 55 -9.21 2.18 -10.28
C ALA A 55 -10.69 2.38 -9.92
N HIS A 56 -11.59 2.38 -10.92
CA HIS A 56 -13.03 2.44 -10.68
C HIS A 56 -13.54 1.19 -9.96
N GLU A 57 -13.05 0.00 -10.30
CA GLU A 57 -13.43 -1.24 -9.63
C GLU A 57 -12.95 -1.25 -8.16
N ALA A 58 -11.70 -0.88 -7.91
CA ALA A 58 -11.17 -0.74 -6.55
C ALA A 58 -11.96 0.32 -5.75
N LEU A 59 -12.35 1.43 -6.38
CA LEU A 59 -13.18 2.45 -5.73
C LEU A 59 -14.60 1.95 -5.42
N ARG A 60 -15.22 1.13 -6.28
CA ARG A 60 -16.53 0.52 -6.00
C ARG A 60 -16.46 -0.37 -4.76
N TYR A 61 -15.39 -1.15 -4.62
CA TYR A 61 -15.14 -1.96 -3.44
C TYR A 61 -14.88 -1.10 -2.19
N ALA A 62 -14.05 -0.07 -2.29
CA ALA A 62 -13.82 0.86 -1.17
C ALA A 62 -15.14 1.51 -0.70
N LYS A 63 -16.01 1.91 -1.64
CA LYS A 63 -17.33 2.49 -1.36
C LYS A 63 -18.29 1.50 -0.71
N SER A 64 -18.29 0.22 -1.12
CA SER A 64 -19.12 -0.80 -0.46
C SER A 64 -18.69 -1.02 1.00
N GLN A 65 -17.43 -0.76 1.33
CA GLN A 65 -16.87 -0.74 2.67
C GLN A 65 -17.05 0.61 3.40
N GLY A 66 -17.86 1.53 2.87
CA GLY A 66 -18.13 2.85 3.45
C GLY A 66 -16.97 3.85 3.35
N ARG A 67 -15.93 3.55 2.57
CA ARG A 67 -14.73 4.39 2.42
C ARG A 67 -14.77 5.17 1.10
N SER A 68 -14.39 6.44 1.15
CA SER A 68 -14.27 7.27 -0.05
C SER A 68 -12.88 7.21 -0.71
N ARG A 69 -11.88 6.66 -0.01
CA ARG A 69 -10.48 6.60 -0.48
C ARG A 69 -10.08 5.15 -0.71
N VAL A 70 -9.47 4.91 -1.86
CA VAL A 70 -8.91 3.61 -2.24
C VAL A 70 -7.64 3.34 -1.44
N LYS A 71 -7.51 2.13 -0.92
CA LYS A 71 -6.31 1.59 -0.28
C LYS A 71 -5.71 0.50 -1.15
N ILE A 72 -4.45 0.15 -0.87
CA ILE A 72 -3.77 -0.98 -1.53
C ILE A 72 -4.56 -2.29 -1.28
N ASP A 73 -5.20 -2.42 -0.13
CA ASP A 73 -6.02 -3.59 0.23
C ASP A 73 -7.30 -3.74 -0.60
N ASP A 74 -7.67 -2.73 -1.40
CA ASP A 74 -8.83 -2.80 -2.30
C ASP A 74 -8.44 -3.37 -3.69
N LEU A 75 -7.15 -3.36 -4.05
CA LEU A 75 -6.65 -3.89 -5.33
C LEU A 75 -6.77 -5.43 -5.48
N PRO A 76 -6.55 -6.26 -4.45
CA PRO A 76 -6.74 -7.72 -4.57
C PRO A 76 -8.15 -8.07 -5.04
N PHE A 77 -9.17 -7.36 -4.53
CA PHE A 77 -10.55 -7.57 -4.94
C PHE A 77 -10.79 -7.13 -6.38
N ALA A 78 -10.22 -6.01 -6.81
CA ALA A 78 -10.31 -5.55 -8.20
C ALA A 78 -9.64 -6.54 -9.17
N LEU A 79 -8.54 -7.17 -8.78
CA LEU A 79 -7.81 -8.15 -9.59
C LEU A 79 -8.33 -9.60 -9.47
N ARG A 80 -9.48 -9.85 -8.84
CA ARG A 80 -10.00 -11.20 -8.56
C ARG A 80 -10.20 -12.09 -9.79
N HIS A 81 -10.35 -11.51 -10.97
CA HIS A 81 -10.54 -12.25 -12.23
C HIS A 81 -9.22 -12.59 -12.95
N ASP A 82 -8.08 -12.07 -12.48
CA ASP A 82 -6.76 -12.29 -13.07
C ASP A 82 -5.82 -12.87 -12.01
N PRO A 83 -5.77 -14.21 -11.84
CA PRO A 83 -4.99 -14.85 -10.79
C PRO A 83 -3.49 -14.61 -10.93
N MET A 84 -2.99 -14.39 -12.16
CA MET A 84 -1.57 -14.15 -12.41
C MET A 84 -1.15 -12.76 -11.90
N LYS A 85 -1.93 -11.71 -12.21
CA LYS A 85 -1.66 -10.36 -11.69
C LYS A 85 -1.88 -10.29 -10.18
N LEU A 86 -2.90 -10.98 -9.67
CA LEU A 86 -3.17 -11.07 -8.24
C LEU A 86 -1.99 -11.71 -7.49
N GLY A 87 -1.52 -12.86 -7.96
CA GLY A 87 -0.37 -13.56 -7.37
C GLY A 87 0.90 -12.70 -7.39
N ARG A 88 1.18 -12.02 -8.52
CA ARG A 88 2.33 -11.12 -8.62
C ARG A 88 2.25 -9.95 -7.65
N MET A 89 1.07 -9.36 -7.47
CA MET A 89 0.86 -8.25 -6.54
C MET A 89 1.05 -8.69 -5.09
N ASN A 90 0.50 -9.85 -4.70
CA ASN A 90 0.70 -10.42 -3.36
C ASN A 90 2.19 -10.68 -3.09
N TYR A 91 2.90 -11.30 -4.04
CA TYR A 91 4.34 -11.50 -3.93
C TYR A 91 5.09 -10.17 -3.72
N MET A 92 4.80 -9.14 -4.52
CA MET A 92 5.43 -7.82 -4.37
C MET A 92 5.13 -7.19 -3.00
N ARG A 93 3.91 -7.35 -2.49
CA ARG A 93 3.53 -6.88 -1.16
C ARG A 93 4.36 -7.56 -0.07
N ASP A 94 4.51 -8.87 -0.14
CA ASP A 94 5.27 -9.64 0.85
C ASP A 94 6.74 -9.27 0.83
N GLN A 95 7.34 -9.11 -0.36
CA GLN A 95 8.72 -8.66 -0.49
C GLN A 95 8.93 -7.25 0.09
N LEU A 96 7.99 -6.33 -0.11
CA LEU A 96 8.07 -4.99 0.48
C LEU A 96 8.04 -5.04 2.01
N ILE A 97 7.21 -5.90 2.60
CA ILE A 97 7.16 -6.11 4.05
C ILE A 97 8.48 -6.69 4.56
N LYS A 98 9.04 -7.70 3.87
CA LYS A 98 10.35 -8.29 4.21
C LYS A 98 11.47 -7.25 4.18
N ILE A 99 11.50 -6.41 3.13
CA ILE A 99 12.47 -5.32 3.01
C ILE A 99 12.29 -4.30 4.14
N GLU A 100 11.05 -3.93 4.49
CA GLU A 100 10.80 -2.97 5.58
C GLU A 100 11.21 -3.55 6.95
N LYS A 101 10.95 -4.84 7.20
CA LYS A 101 11.40 -5.56 8.41
C LYS A 101 12.93 -5.54 8.49
N ALA A 102 13.61 -5.88 7.39
CA ALA A 102 15.07 -5.87 7.31
C ALA A 102 15.68 -4.47 7.54
N LYS A 103 15.08 -3.42 6.96
CA LYS A 103 15.52 -2.02 7.18
C LYS A 103 15.39 -1.62 8.65
N LYS A 104 14.26 -1.94 9.29
CA LYS A 104 14.04 -1.64 10.72
C LYS A 104 15.06 -2.35 11.61
N MET A 105 15.37 -3.61 11.31
CA MET A 105 16.38 -4.40 12.03
C MET A 105 17.78 -3.77 11.92
N TYR A 106 18.12 -3.19 10.77
CA TYR A 106 19.40 -2.51 10.56
C TYR A 106 19.51 -1.17 11.30
N ASP A 107 18.43 -0.37 11.31
CA ASP A 107 18.42 0.93 12.00
C ASP A 107 18.45 0.79 13.53
N THR A 108 17.90 -0.30 14.08
CA THR A 108 18.06 -0.64 15.50
C THR A 108 19.40 -1.33 15.71
N ASN A 109 20.47 -0.56 15.99
CA ASN A 109 21.86 -1.00 16.26
C ASN A 109 22.06 -1.96 17.48
N ASN A 110 21.13 -2.89 17.74
CA ASN A 110 21.27 -3.95 18.72
C ASN A 110 20.64 -5.24 18.16
N VAL A 111 21.23 -5.74 17.08
CA VAL A 111 20.81 -6.98 16.42
C VAL A 111 21.06 -8.15 17.36
N ASN A 112 20.01 -8.71 17.93
CA ASN A 112 20.09 -10.00 18.60
C ASN A 112 19.95 -11.06 17.49
N GLU A 113 21.08 -11.62 17.04
CA GLU A 113 21.17 -12.58 15.91
C GLU A 113 20.16 -13.74 16.02
N LYS A 114 19.72 -14.06 17.25
CA LYS A 114 18.76 -15.13 17.53
C LYS A 114 17.35 -14.87 17.02
N GLU A 115 16.93 -13.60 16.82
CA GLU A 115 15.65 -13.27 16.17
C GLU A 115 15.77 -13.14 14.65
N LEU A 116 16.98 -13.18 14.09
CA LEU A 116 17.21 -13.05 12.65
C LEU A 116 16.88 -14.32 11.85
N PHE A 117 16.88 -15.48 12.51
CA PHE A 117 16.74 -16.80 11.87
C PHE A 117 15.59 -17.64 12.43
N ALA A 118 14.75 -17.07 13.32
CA ALA A 118 13.71 -17.83 14.00
C ALA A 118 12.36 -17.94 13.24
N ASP A 119 12.21 -17.22 12.12
CA ASP A 119 10.92 -17.12 11.40
C ASP A 119 10.90 -17.83 10.01
N ASP A 120 11.99 -18.49 9.59
CA ASP A 120 12.01 -19.20 8.28
C ASP A 120 11.66 -20.71 8.38
N ASP A 121 11.35 -21.23 9.57
CA ASP A 121 11.00 -22.65 9.81
C ASP A 121 9.50 -22.90 10.13
N ASP A 122 8.61 -21.92 9.93
CA ASP A 122 7.16 -22.08 10.17
C ASP A 122 6.33 -21.89 8.88
N GLU A 123 6.78 -22.48 7.77
CA GLU A 123 5.87 -22.95 6.71
C GLU A 123 5.61 -24.45 6.95
N GLY A 124 4.78 -24.72 7.95
CA GLY A 124 4.15 -26.01 8.20
C GLY A 124 2.63 -25.85 8.12
N ASP A 125 2.08 -26.32 7.00
CA ASP A 125 0.74 -26.88 6.83
C ASP A 125 -0.07 -27.08 8.14
N ASP A 126 -1.24 -26.44 8.26
CA ASP A 126 -2.32 -26.90 9.14
C ASP A 126 -3.67 -26.35 8.63
N GLU A 127 -4.31 -27.15 7.78
CA GLU A 127 -5.77 -27.27 7.72
C GLU A 127 -6.33 -27.58 9.12
N ASP A 128 -7.47 -26.96 9.44
CA ASP A 128 -8.49 -27.41 10.40
C ASP A 128 -8.13 -27.64 11.89
N GLY A 129 -8.74 -26.82 12.77
CA GLY A 129 -9.28 -27.31 14.05
C GLY A 129 -8.61 -26.86 15.36
N GLU A 130 -9.39 -26.09 16.13
CA GLU A 130 -9.46 -26.02 17.61
C GLU A 130 -8.31 -25.43 18.47
N GLU A 131 -8.76 -24.48 19.31
CA GLU A 131 -8.19 -23.90 20.54
C GLU A 131 -6.90 -24.48 21.13
N ARG A 132 -5.93 -23.59 21.43
CA ARG A 132 -5.35 -23.52 22.79
C ARG A 132 -4.67 -22.20 23.14
N ALA A 133 -5.22 -21.57 24.17
CA ALA A 133 -4.71 -20.37 24.82
C ALA A 133 -3.31 -20.55 25.44
N LYS A 134 -2.39 -19.61 25.19
CA LYS A 134 -1.22 -19.35 26.06
C LYS A 134 -0.92 -17.85 26.24
N LYS A 135 -1.58 -17.31 27.28
CA LYS A 135 -1.08 -16.37 28.32
C LYS A 135 -0.07 -15.28 27.91
N THR A 136 -0.61 -14.06 27.83
CA THR A 136 0.11 -12.77 27.85
C THR A 136 0.90 -12.56 29.15
N ALA A 137 2.22 -12.36 29.07
CA ALA A 137 3.03 -11.85 30.18
C ALA A 137 3.04 -10.31 30.17
N LYS A 138 2.33 -9.69 31.12
CA LYS A 138 2.31 -8.24 31.35
C LYS A 138 3.66 -7.75 31.91
N LYS A 139 4.30 -6.77 31.26
CA LYS A 139 5.45 -6.02 31.83
C LYS A 139 5.00 -5.06 32.96
N PRO A 140 5.75 -4.92 34.06
CA PRO A 140 5.38 -4.04 35.18
C PRO A 140 5.66 -2.55 34.89
N LYS A 141 4.69 -1.68 35.24
CA LYS A 141 4.80 -0.22 35.14
C LYS A 141 5.72 0.34 36.24
N LYS A 142 6.81 1.03 35.87
CA LYS A 142 7.65 1.82 36.79
C LYS A 142 6.90 3.09 37.24
N LYS A 143 6.70 3.26 38.55
CA LYS A 143 6.13 4.48 39.17
C LYS A 143 7.18 5.61 39.18
N LYS A 144 6.83 6.80 38.67
CA LYS A 144 7.63 8.03 38.83
C LYS A 144 7.40 8.63 40.22
N PRO A 145 8.43 9.18 40.91
CA PRO A 145 8.25 9.82 42.21
C PRO A 145 7.59 11.20 42.06
N LYS A 146 6.61 11.50 42.94
CA LYS A 146 5.94 12.80 43.05
C LYS A 146 6.86 13.78 43.77
N LYS A 147 7.21 14.91 43.12
CA LYS A 147 7.77 16.08 43.81
C LYS A 147 6.62 16.79 44.53
N GLY A 148 6.79 17.04 45.83
CA GLY A 148 5.82 17.72 46.68
C GLY A 148 5.60 19.16 46.22
N ILE A 149 4.33 19.52 46.09
CA ILE A 149 3.87 20.91 46.05
C ILE A 149 3.49 21.25 47.49
N VAL A 150 4.19 22.23 48.06
CA VAL A 150 3.88 22.83 49.36
C VAL A 150 2.66 23.73 49.21
N SER A 151 1.67 23.53 50.09
CA SER A 151 0.47 24.35 50.24
C SER A 151 0.81 25.62 51.03
N PHE A 152 0.45 26.78 50.48
CA PHE A 152 0.45 28.06 51.18
C PHE A 152 -1.00 28.45 51.42
N ASP A 153 -1.48 28.19 52.64
CA ASP A 153 -2.71 28.76 53.19
C ASP A 153 -2.32 30.10 53.84
N ASP A 154 -2.92 31.20 53.40
CA ASP A 154 -2.94 32.44 54.16
C ASP A 154 -4.36 33.00 54.16
N SER A 155 -4.99 32.88 55.32
CA SER A 155 -6.27 33.47 55.65
C SER A 155 -6.09 34.40 56.85
N GLY A 156 -6.23 35.70 56.62
CA GLY A 156 -6.87 36.61 57.58
C GLY A 156 -6.00 37.58 58.38
N SER A 157 -6.37 38.86 58.25
CA SER A 157 -6.45 39.92 59.29
C SER A 157 -5.16 40.48 59.90
N GLU A 158 -4.81 41.71 59.51
CA GLU A 158 -5.02 42.98 60.27
C GLU A 158 -4.77 44.19 59.36
#